data_AF-A0A7L4Y9F4-F1
#
_entry.id   AF-A0A7L4Y9F4-F1
#
_cell.length_a   1.000
_cell.length_b   1.000
_cell.length_c   1.000
_cell.angle_alpha   90.00
_cell.angle_beta   90.00
_cell.angle_gamma   90.00
#
_symmetry.space_group_name_H-M   'P 1'
#
loop_
_entity.id
_entity.type
_entity.pdbx_description
1 polymer ?
#
loop_
_entity_poly.entity_id
_entity_poly.type
_entity_poly.pdbx_seq_one_letter_code
_entity_poly.pdbx_strand_id
1 'polypeptide(L)'
;MPGLSLVEAAADLEESGRAGELTARVGDPAFLRECKVRYTAAGFGVPGEAEVRSWRNSWPPLLRAMVRAGLSDLWVSLEYGTPGGGRRLDALLVGAGPDGALGLVVVELKQWQTCRVLDAERVMRTDRVVTAHPVFQVAA
;
A
#
# COMPACT_ATOMS: atom_id res chain seq x y z
N MET A 1 -20.48 11.40 -16.86
CA MET A 1 -19.70 11.63 -15.64
C MET A 1 -18.39 12.29 -16.07
N PRO A 2 -18.08 13.54 -15.67
CA PRO A 2 -16.73 14.05 -15.91
C PRO A 2 -15.76 13.13 -15.16
N GLY A 3 -14.70 12.68 -15.85
CA GLY A 3 -13.73 11.76 -15.27
C GLY A 3 -12.98 12.44 -14.12
N LEU A 4 -12.88 11.75 -12.98
CA LEU A 4 -12.08 12.20 -11.85
C LEU A 4 -10.65 12.46 -12.33
N SER A 5 -10.19 13.71 -12.21
CA SER A 5 -8.82 14.07 -12.57
C SER A 5 -7.83 13.49 -11.58
N LEU A 6 -6.57 13.31 -12.00
CA LEU A 6 -5.49 12.87 -11.10
C LEU A 6 -5.32 13.80 -9.90
N VAL A 7 -5.63 15.09 -10.05
CA VAL A 7 -5.53 16.08 -8.97
C VAL A 7 -6.61 15.84 -7.93
N GLU A 8 -7.85 15.56 -8.34
CA GLU A 8 -8.95 15.24 -7.42
C GLU A 8 -8.71 13.89 -6.74
N ALA A 9 -8.26 12.88 -7.49
CA ALA A 9 -7.90 11.57 -6.92
C ALA A 9 -6.73 11.66 -5.93
N ALA A 10 -5.74 12.53 -6.18
CA ALA A 10 -4.63 12.76 -5.26
C ALA A 10 -5.03 13.65 -4.08
N ALA A 11 -6.01 14.53 -4.22
CA ALA A 11 -6.54 15.34 -3.12
C ALA A 11 -7.22 14.46 -2.06
N ASP A 12 -7.92 13.39 -2.46
CA ASP A 12 -8.47 12.39 -1.54
C ASP A 12 -7.38 11.53 -0.85
N LEU A 13 -6.13 11.66 -1.30
CA LEU A 13 -4.96 11.02 -0.71
C LEU A 13 -4.13 12.04 0.10
N GLU A 14 -4.76 12.89 0.92
CA GLU A 14 -4.08 13.92 1.73
C GLU A 14 -2.88 13.39 2.56
N GLU A 15 -2.80 12.07 2.76
CA GLU A 15 -1.73 11.38 3.48
C GLU A 15 -0.74 10.60 2.57
N SER A 16 -0.73 10.85 1.26
CA SER A 16 0.14 10.23 0.26
C SER A 16 1.32 11.11 -0.15
N GLY A 17 2.25 10.52 -0.92
CA GLY A 17 3.35 11.27 -1.54
C GLY A 17 3.79 10.62 -2.85
N ARG A 18 4.63 11.32 -3.62
CA ARG A 18 5.22 10.72 -4.82
C ARG A 18 6.20 9.61 -4.42
N ALA A 19 6.23 8.52 -5.18
CA ALA A 19 7.10 7.38 -4.87
C ALA A 19 8.57 7.77 -4.71
N GLY A 20 9.06 8.72 -5.51
CA GLY A 20 10.43 9.25 -5.39
C GLY A 20 10.69 9.95 -4.06
N GLU A 21 9.76 10.81 -3.61
CA GLU A 21 9.86 11.53 -2.34
C GLU A 21 9.77 10.57 -1.14
N LEU A 22 8.82 9.63 -1.19
CA LEU A 22 8.67 8.63 -0.15
C LEU A 22 9.89 7.72 -0.05
N THR A 23 10.53 7.37 -1.17
CA THR A 23 11.76 6.58 -1.17
C THR A 23 12.88 7.26 -0.37
N ALA A 24 13.00 8.58 -0.45
CA ALA A 24 13.99 9.34 0.30
C ALA A 24 13.69 9.37 1.82
N ARG A 25 12.40 9.28 2.19
CA ARG A 25 11.93 9.42 3.58
C ARG A 25 11.74 8.08 4.30
N VAL A 26 11.45 6.99 3.60
CA VAL A 26 11.01 5.71 4.19
C VAL A 26 12.02 5.07 5.15
N GLY A 27 13.30 5.45 5.05
CA GLY A 27 14.35 5.03 5.99
C GLY A 27 14.47 5.89 7.25
N ASP A 28 13.84 7.06 7.29
CA ASP A 28 13.91 8.01 8.40
C ASP A 28 12.99 7.57 9.56
N PRO A 29 13.50 7.44 10.79
CA PRO A 29 12.66 7.23 11.98
C PRO A 29 11.55 8.27 12.17
N ALA A 30 11.72 9.51 11.71
CA ALA A 30 10.69 10.55 11.75
C ALA A 30 9.50 10.21 10.86
N PHE A 31 9.75 9.78 9.62
CA PHE A 31 8.71 9.33 8.71
C PHE A 31 7.90 8.19 9.32
N LEU A 32 8.57 7.22 9.95
CA LEU A 32 7.87 6.12 10.63
C LEU A 32 7.00 6.61 11.79
N ARG A 33 7.44 7.61 12.57
CA ARG A 33 6.61 8.20 13.63
C ARG A 33 5.37 8.86 13.06
N GLU A 34 5.51 9.61 11.97
CA GLU A 34 4.38 10.24 11.28
C GLU A 34 3.39 9.20 10.75
N CYS A 35 3.87 8.09 10.18
CA CYS A 35 3.01 6.97 9.75
C CYS A 35 2.23 6.37 10.92
N LYS A 36 2.84 6.22 12.10
CA LYS A 36 2.13 5.71 13.30
C LYS A 36 1.02 6.64 13.77
N VAL A 37 1.27 7.95 13.74
CA VAL A 37 0.28 8.97 14.10
C VAL A 37 -0.90 8.89 13.14
N ARG A 38 -0.63 8.87 11.83
CA ARG A 38 -1.65 8.72 10.78
C ARG A 38 -2.45 7.43 10.90
N TYR A 39 -1.78 6.30 11.09
CA TYR A 39 -2.42 5.01 11.32
C TYR A 39 -3.42 5.05 12.50
N THR A 40 -3.04 5.73 13.58
CA THR A 40 -3.92 5.91 14.75
C THR A 40 -5.07 6.86 14.44
N ALA A 41 -4.79 7.99 13.78
CA ALA A 41 -5.80 8.99 13.39
C ALA A 41 -6.84 8.43 12.42
N ALA A 42 -6.45 7.50 11.55
CA ALA A 42 -7.32 6.75 10.64
C ALA A 42 -8.21 5.72 11.35
N GLY A 43 -8.08 5.55 12.68
CA GLY A 43 -8.94 4.67 13.47
C GLY A 43 -8.50 3.20 13.49
N PHE A 44 -7.30 2.87 13.01
CA PHE A 44 -6.77 1.49 13.03
C PHE A 44 -6.15 1.08 14.38
N GLY A 45 -6.24 1.95 15.39
CA GLY A 45 -5.63 1.76 16.70
C GLY A 45 -4.14 2.10 16.71
N VAL A 46 -3.41 1.62 17.72
CA VAL A 46 -1.96 1.83 17.82
C VAL A 46 -1.23 0.68 17.12
N PRO A 47 -0.33 0.94 16.16
CA PRO A 47 0.36 -0.14 15.45
C PRO A 47 1.32 -0.88 16.38
N GLY A 48 1.13 -2.19 16.49
CA GLY A 48 1.97 -3.06 17.30
C GLY A 48 3.38 -3.27 16.72
N GLU A 49 4.25 -3.96 17.45
CA GLU A 49 5.63 -4.19 16.99
C GLU A 49 5.72 -5.02 15.70
N ALA A 50 4.84 -6.02 15.54
CA ALA A 50 4.78 -6.83 14.34
C ALA A 50 4.39 -5.98 13.11
N GLU A 51 3.46 -5.05 13.29
CA GLU A 51 3.01 -4.11 12.27
C GLU A 51 4.14 -3.17 11.85
N VAL A 52 4.79 -2.53 12.81
CA VAL A 52 5.90 -1.62 12.54
C VAL A 52 7.09 -2.35 11.88
N ARG A 53 7.32 -3.61 12.26
CA ARG A 53 8.31 -4.46 11.61
C ARG A 53 7.90 -4.80 10.18
N SER A 54 6.61 -5.02 9.93
CA SER A 54 6.12 -5.31 8.59
C SER A 54 6.40 -4.12 7.65
N TRP A 55 6.09 -2.91 8.10
CA TRP A 55 6.33 -1.66 7.37
C TRP A 55 7.80 -1.46 7.00
N ARG A 56 8.69 -1.60 7.99
CA ARG A 56 10.15 -1.43 7.80
C ARG A 56 10.72 -2.41 6.77
N ASN A 57 10.18 -3.61 6.72
CA ASN A 57 10.64 -4.67 5.83
C ASN A 57 10.03 -4.53 4.41
N SER A 58 8.80 -4.04 4.30
CA SER A 58 8.05 -4.07 3.04
C SER A 58 8.04 -2.75 2.26
N TRP A 59 7.91 -1.59 2.92
CA TRP A 59 7.78 -0.31 2.20
C TRP A 59 9.05 0.12 1.48
N PRO A 60 10.26 0.05 2.08
CA PRO A 60 11.48 0.44 1.38
C PRO A 60 11.75 -0.34 0.08
N PRO A 61 11.65 -1.69 0.02
CA PRO A 61 11.84 -2.39 -1.24
C PRO A 61 10.73 -2.11 -2.27
N LEU A 62 9.47 -1.93 -1.85
CA LEU A 62 8.39 -1.52 -2.75
C LEU A 62 8.73 -0.18 -3.44
N LEU A 63 8.99 0.86 -2.65
CA LEU A 63 9.25 2.20 -3.15
C LEU A 63 10.53 2.26 -4.03
N ARG A 64 11.59 1.55 -3.62
CA ARG A 64 12.81 1.43 -4.46
C ARG A 64 12.54 0.70 -5.78
N ALA A 65 11.69 -0.32 -5.79
CA ALA A 65 11.33 -1.01 -7.02
C ALA A 65 10.57 -0.06 -7.98
N MET A 66 9.66 0.76 -7.45
CA MET A 66 8.96 1.78 -8.22
C MET A 66 9.93 2.79 -8.84
N VAL A 67 10.85 3.36 -8.05
CA VAL A 67 11.86 4.31 -8.55
C VAL A 67 12.73 3.68 -9.64
N ARG A 68 13.22 2.45 -9.44
CA ARG A 68 14.02 1.72 -10.45
C ARG A 68 13.24 1.45 -11.74
N ALA A 69 11.93 1.27 -11.64
CA ALA A 69 11.05 1.09 -12.80
C ALA A 69 10.68 2.40 -13.49
N GLY A 70 11.19 3.56 -13.05
CA GLY A 70 10.85 4.87 -13.61
C GLY A 70 9.47 5.38 -13.16
N LEU A 71 8.92 4.83 -12.09
CA LEU A 71 7.57 5.15 -11.58
C LEU A 71 7.61 6.16 -10.40
N SER A 72 8.66 6.98 -10.33
CA SER A 72 8.89 7.94 -9.24
C SER A 72 7.76 8.95 -9.08
N ASP A 73 7.06 9.25 -10.18
CA ASP A 73 5.98 10.23 -10.22
C ASP A 73 4.62 9.63 -9.83
N LEU A 74 4.50 8.32 -9.58
CA LEU A 74 3.22 7.80 -9.09
C LEU A 74 2.96 8.26 -7.66
N TRP A 75 1.71 8.60 -7.36
CA TRP A 75 1.26 8.83 -6.00
C TRP A 75 1.11 7.50 -5.27
N VAL A 76 1.56 7.46 -4.02
CA VAL A 76 1.49 6.27 -3.17
C VAL A 76 0.91 6.65 -1.82
N SER A 77 -0.17 6.00 -1.45
CA SER A 77 -0.69 5.98 -0.07
C SER A 77 -0.33 4.65 0.56
N LEU A 78 0.34 4.69 1.72
CA LEU A 78 0.69 3.51 2.51
C LEU A 78 -0.34 3.38 3.63
N GLU A 79 -0.82 2.16 3.89
CA GLU A 79 -1.88 1.89 4.88
C GLU A 79 -3.18 2.66 4.57
N TYR A 80 -3.57 2.68 3.30
CA TYR A 80 -4.74 3.42 2.83
C TYR A 80 -6.04 2.84 3.42
N GLY A 81 -6.78 3.67 4.15
CA GLY A 81 -8.11 3.33 4.64
C GLY A 81 -9.17 3.42 3.56
N THR A 82 -9.92 2.34 3.34
CA THR A 82 -10.96 2.36 2.30
C THR A 82 -12.16 3.20 2.73
N PRO A 83 -12.81 3.93 1.80
CA PRO A 83 -14.08 4.59 2.07
C PRO A 83 -15.12 3.63 2.66
N GLY A 84 -15.87 4.08 3.67
CA GLY A 84 -16.83 3.24 4.40
C GLY A 84 -16.25 2.50 5.62
N GLY A 85 -14.94 2.55 5.84
CA GLY A 85 -14.26 2.04 7.03
C GLY A 85 -14.11 0.51 7.07
N GLY A 86 -13.30 0.03 8.01
CA GLY A 86 -13.17 -1.40 8.34
C GLY A 86 -12.22 -2.22 7.47
N ARG A 87 -11.72 -1.69 6.35
CA ARG A 87 -10.66 -2.30 5.55
C ARG A 87 -9.54 -1.31 5.27
N ARG A 88 -8.36 -1.86 5.00
CA ARG A 88 -7.12 -1.12 4.76
C ARG A 88 -6.30 -1.84 3.71
N LEU A 89 -5.65 -1.08 2.85
CA LEU A 89 -4.75 -1.58 1.81
C LEU A 89 -3.31 -1.25 2.20
N ASP A 90 -2.39 -2.21 2.05
CA ASP A 90 -0.98 -1.97 2.40
C ASP A 90 -0.37 -0.83 1.58
N ALA A 91 -0.67 -0.77 0.27
CA ALA A 91 -0.40 0.39 -0.55
C ALA A 91 -1.42 0.58 -1.70
N LEU A 92 -1.81 1.82 -1.93
CA LEU A 92 -2.58 2.26 -3.09
C LEU A 92 -1.69 3.15 -3.97
N LEU A 93 -1.52 2.77 -5.23
CA LEU A 93 -0.79 3.54 -6.24
C LEU A 93 -1.78 4.22 -7.17
N VAL A 94 -1.57 5.51 -7.44
CA VAL A 94 -2.42 6.29 -8.33
C VAL A 94 -1.56 7.04 -9.35
N GLY A 95 -1.97 6.99 -10.61
CA GLY A 95 -1.32 7.69 -11.70
C GLY A 95 -2.19 7.78 -12.94
N ALA A 96 -1.65 8.36 -14.00
CA ALA A 96 -2.31 8.41 -15.31
C ALA A 96 -1.55 7.54 -16.32
N GLY A 97 -2.29 6.82 -17.16
CA GLY A 97 -1.76 6.12 -18.32
C GLY A 97 -1.33 7.07 -19.44
N PRO A 98 -0.72 6.55 -20.53
CA PRO A 98 -0.30 7.37 -21.68
C PRO A 98 -1.45 8.10 -22.38
N ASP A 99 -2.67 7.60 -22.25
CA ASP A 99 -3.92 8.19 -22.75
C ASP A 99 -4.51 9.24 -21.79
N GLY A 100 -3.85 9.49 -20.66
CA GLY A 100 -4.33 10.37 -19.60
C GLY A 100 -5.38 9.75 -18.69
N ALA A 101 -5.74 8.47 -18.89
CA ALA A 101 -6.74 7.80 -18.06
C ALA A 101 -6.17 7.51 -16.66
N LEU A 102 -6.98 7.78 -15.63
CA LEU A 102 -6.62 7.49 -14.25
C LEU A 102 -6.52 5.97 -14.03
N GLY A 103 -5.39 5.52 -13.50
CA GLY A 103 -5.13 4.14 -13.11
C GLY A 103 -4.89 4.03 -11.61
N LEU A 104 -5.49 3.01 -11.00
CA LEU A 104 -5.30 2.66 -9.60
C LEU A 104 -4.76 1.23 -9.50
N VAL A 105 -3.72 1.04 -8.70
CA VAL A 105 -3.15 -0.28 -8.40
C VAL A 105 -3.13 -0.48 -6.90
N VAL A 106 -3.76 -1.56 -6.44
CA VAL A 106 -3.67 -2.02 -5.06
C VAL A 106 -2.51 -3.00 -4.95
N VAL A 107 -1.64 -2.77 -3.96
CA VAL A 107 -0.53 -3.66 -3.66
C VAL A 107 -0.72 -4.20 -2.25
N GLU A 108 -0.89 -5.52 -2.15
CA GLU A 108 -0.93 -6.25 -0.89
C GLU A 108 0.45 -6.85 -0.62
N LEU A 109 1.07 -6.52 0.51
CA LEU A 109 2.45 -6.86 0.84
C LEU A 109 2.51 -8.06 1.78
N LYS A 110 3.20 -9.12 1.36
CA LYS A 110 3.38 -10.32 2.15
C LYS A 110 4.85 -10.59 2.44
N GLN A 111 5.13 -11.02 3.67
CA GLN A 111 6.50 -11.31 4.13
C GLN A 111 6.86 -12.81 4.08
N TRP A 112 6.09 -13.60 3.35
CA TRP A 112 6.40 -14.99 3.07
C TRP A 112 6.93 -15.14 1.65
N GLN A 113 7.85 -16.09 1.45
CA GLN A 113 8.63 -16.20 0.22
C GLN A 113 7.85 -16.81 -0.94
N THR A 114 7.12 -17.90 -0.68
CA THR A 114 6.31 -18.58 -1.69
C THR A 114 5.05 -19.18 -1.07
N CYS A 115 4.05 -19.44 -1.91
CA CYS A 115 2.87 -20.21 -1.53
C CYS A 115 2.42 -21.11 -2.69
N ARG A 116 1.51 -22.03 -2.37
CA ARG A 116 0.67 -22.73 -3.32
C ARG A 116 -0.75 -22.20 -3.22
N VAL A 117 -1.31 -21.74 -4.34
CA VAL A 117 -2.73 -21.41 -4.43
C VAL A 117 -3.56 -22.66 -4.19
N LEU A 118 -4.52 -22.60 -3.28
CA LEU A 118 -5.45 -23.69 -3.01
C LEU A 118 -6.77 -23.45 -3.74
N ASP A 119 -7.30 -22.23 -3.64
CA ASP A 119 -8.51 -21.76 -4.28
C ASP A 119 -8.50 -20.22 -4.34
N ALA A 120 -9.62 -19.61 -4.73
CA ALA A 120 -9.77 -18.15 -4.85
C ALA A 120 -9.56 -17.40 -3.53
N GLU A 121 -9.80 -18.05 -2.39
CA GLU A 121 -9.79 -17.42 -1.07
C GLU A 121 -8.58 -17.80 -0.24
N ARG A 122 -7.84 -18.86 -0.61
CA ARG A 122 -6.81 -19.45 0.24
C ARG A 122 -5.52 -19.80 -0.49
N VAL A 123 -4.43 -19.61 0.24
CA VAL A 123 -3.09 -20.06 -0.13
C VAL A 123 -2.46 -20.86 1.00
N MET A 124 -1.59 -21.80 0.66
CA MET A 124 -0.74 -22.53 1.60
C MET A 124 0.68 -21.99 1.52
N ARG A 125 1.18 -21.42 2.61
CA ARG A 125 2.56 -20.95 2.75
C ARG A 125 3.56 -22.12 2.79
N THR A 126 4.84 -21.81 2.66
CA THR A 126 5.94 -22.78 2.76
C THR A 126 5.99 -23.55 4.08
N ASP A 127 5.60 -22.90 5.18
CA ASP A 127 5.46 -23.49 6.51
C ASP A 127 4.18 -24.31 6.71
N ARG A 128 3.46 -24.59 5.61
CA ARG A 128 2.18 -25.33 5.56
C ARG A 128 1.00 -24.64 6.26
N VAL A 129 1.15 -23.39 6.69
CA VAL A 129 0.03 -22.62 7.22
C VAL A 129 -0.90 -22.20 6.07
N VAL A 130 -2.18 -22.56 6.18
CA VAL A 130 -3.23 -22.09 5.28
C VAL A 130 -3.68 -20.70 5.74
N THR A 131 -3.67 -19.74 4.82
CA THR A 131 -4.06 -18.36 5.09
C THR A 131 -4.89 -17.82 3.94
N ALA A 132 -5.55 -16.68 4.14
CA ALA A 132 -6.33 -16.02 3.12
C ALA A 132 -5.43 -15.58 1.95
N HIS A 133 -5.92 -15.77 0.73
CA HIS A 133 -5.28 -15.34 -0.50
C HIS A 133 -5.14 -13.81 -0.49
N PRO A 134 -3.95 -13.24 -0.78
CA PRO A 134 -3.76 -11.78 -0.75
C PRO A 134 -4.78 -11.01 -1.61
N VAL A 135 -5.07 -11.52 -2.82
CA VAL A 135 -6.11 -10.94 -3.70
C VAL A 135 -7.50 -10.96 -3.07
N PHE A 136 -7.86 -12.00 -2.30
CA PHE A 136 -9.16 -12.05 -1.63
C PHE A 136 -9.28 -11.01 -0.52
N GLN A 137 -8.16 -10.66 0.15
CA GLN A 137 -8.16 -9.64 1.21
C GLN A 137 -8.45 -8.23 0.67
N VAL A 138 -8.20 -8.01 -0.62
CA VAL A 138 -8.45 -6.74 -1.32
C VAL A 138 -9.64 -6.82 -2.28
N ALA A 139 -10.28 -7.99 -2.43
CA ALA A 139 -11.48 -8.15 -3.23
C ALA A 139 -12.65 -7.45 -2.52
N ALA A 140 -13.28 -6.50 -3.22
CA ALA A 140 -14.34 -5.66 -2.70
C ALA A 140 -15.58 -6.45 -2.30
#